data_AF-A0A5C6EVT0-F1
#
_entry.id   AF-A0A5C6EVT0-F1
#
_cell.length_a   1.000
_cell.length_b   1.000
_cell.length_c   1.000
_cell.angle_alpha   90.00
_cell.angle_beta   90.00
_cell.angle_gamma   90.00
#
_symmetry.space_group_name_H-M   'P 1'
#
loop_
_entity.id
_entity.type
_entity.pdbx_description
1 polymer ?
#
loop_
_entity_poly.entity_id
_entity_poly.type
_entity_poly.pdbx_seq_one_letter_code
_entity_poly.pdbx_strand_id
1 'polypeptide(L)'
;MRKDKSEEAIKIVHKKLKRHTSKKGIELKPETFIYAKYAIVFATFPENQFTVFDILEWYRILWQIELAFKRFKQIAQFGYLPKYDDDSSKSWLYGKLFAVLLTERLIDFAKSFPPWDTLCSSQRTQSQWSKLTFMFHQVKRVIESALLLQKVLYSWNGIACSLAEKPRTRNMQLSKYFEFT
;
A
#
# COMPACT_ATOMS: atom_id res chain seq x y z
N MET A 1 7.12 26.92 -22.14
CA MET A 1 8.50 26.42 -22.40
C MET A 1 8.46 24.90 -22.52
N ARG A 2 9.05 24.33 -23.57
CA ARG A 2 8.91 22.94 -24.02
C ARG A 2 9.89 22.04 -23.25
N LYS A 3 9.42 20.97 -22.59
CA LYS A 3 10.31 20.00 -21.94
C LYS A 3 10.16 18.64 -22.61
N ASP A 4 11.10 18.36 -23.51
CA ASP A 4 11.18 17.08 -24.20
C ASP A 4 11.76 16.02 -23.24
N LYS A 5 11.32 14.76 -23.37
CA LYS A 5 11.97 13.64 -22.66
C LYS A 5 13.43 13.54 -23.13
N SER A 6 14.31 13.14 -22.20
CA SER A 6 15.68 12.77 -22.54
C SER A 6 15.71 11.75 -23.68
N GLU A 7 16.67 11.89 -24.59
CA GLU A 7 16.83 11.02 -25.76
C GLU A 7 16.93 9.54 -25.37
N GLU A 8 17.56 9.25 -24.24
CA GLU A 8 17.67 7.90 -23.69
C GLU A 8 16.30 7.34 -23.29
N ALA A 9 15.47 8.16 -22.65
CA ALA A 9 14.11 7.77 -22.27
C ALA A 9 13.23 7.54 -23.52
N ILE A 10 13.41 8.34 -24.57
CA ILE A 10 12.71 8.17 -25.85
C ILE A 10 13.08 6.83 -26.50
N LYS A 11 14.38 6.50 -26.56
CA LYS A 11 14.88 5.22 -27.10
C LYS A 11 14.29 4.02 -26.36
N ILE A 12 14.22 4.08 -25.03
CA ILE A 12 13.63 3.02 -24.20
C ILE A 12 12.13 2.85 -24.51
N VAL A 13 11.38 3.96 -24.61
CA VAL A 13 9.94 3.91 -24.91
C VAL A 13 9.69 3.34 -26.30
N HIS A 14 10.44 3.78 -27.32
CA HIS A 14 10.35 3.23 -28.67
C HIS A 14 10.66 1.72 -28.70
N LYS A 15 11.67 1.27 -27.95
CA LYS A 15 11.99 -0.17 -27.83
C LYS A 15 10.85 -0.97 -27.19
N LYS A 16 10.18 -0.40 -26.17
CA LYS A 16 9.00 -1.03 -25.54
C LYS A 16 7.81 -1.11 -26.50
N LEU A 17 7.56 -0.05 -27.28
CA LEU A 17 6.50 -0.04 -28.29
C LEU A 17 6.74 -1.11 -29.35
N LYS A 18 7.96 -1.22 -29.90
CA LYS A 18 8.32 -2.28 -30.87
C LYS A 18 8.15 -3.70 -30.32
N ARG A 19 8.42 -3.91 -29.02
CA ARG A 19 8.18 -5.20 -28.37
C ARG A 19 6.70 -5.50 -28.20
N HIS A 20 5.89 -4.49 -27.91
CA HIS A 20 4.45 -4.64 -27.74
C HIS A 20 3.76 -4.94 -29.07
N THR A 21 4.14 -4.26 -30.15
CA THR A 21 3.64 -4.54 -31.52
C THR A 21 3.97 -5.95 -31.96
N SER A 22 5.21 -6.40 -31.75
CA SER A 22 5.64 -7.76 -32.08
C SER A 22 4.90 -8.83 -31.27
N LYS A 23 4.64 -8.59 -29.97
CA LYS A 23 3.93 -9.55 -29.11
C LYS A 23 2.43 -9.63 -29.39
N LYS A 24 1.79 -8.51 -29.74
CA LYS A 24 0.35 -8.44 -29.96
C LYS A 24 -0.06 -8.55 -31.44
N GLY A 25 0.90 -8.51 -32.37
CA GLY A 25 0.64 -8.51 -33.80
C GLY A 25 -0.11 -7.27 -34.29
N ILE A 26 0.05 -6.13 -33.60
CA ILE A 26 -0.66 -4.87 -33.90
C ILE A 26 0.33 -3.90 -34.56
N GLU A 27 -0.05 -3.34 -35.71
CA GLU A 27 0.67 -2.22 -36.32
C GLU A 27 0.27 -0.90 -35.65
N LEU A 28 1.26 -0.14 -35.19
CA LEU A 28 1.04 1.19 -34.60
C LEU A 28 1.12 2.26 -35.67
N LYS A 29 0.22 3.24 -35.58
CA LYS A 29 0.28 4.43 -36.43
C LYS A 29 1.53 5.27 -36.11
N PRO A 30 2.17 5.89 -37.12
CA PRO A 30 3.44 6.62 -36.95
C PRO A 30 3.35 7.77 -35.94
N GLU A 31 2.18 8.39 -35.80
CA GLU A 31 1.94 9.48 -34.85
C GLU A 31 2.13 9.01 -33.40
N THR A 32 1.88 7.74 -33.11
CA THR A 32 2.06 7.14 -31.77
C THR A 32 3.52 7.25 -31.30
N PHE A 33 4.48 7.08 -32.22
CA PHE A 33 5.91 7.24 -31.90
C PHE A 33 6.30 8.69 -31.65
N ILE A 34 5.57 9.64 -32.25
CA ILE A 34 5.74 11.07 -32.03
C ILE A 34 5.19 11.44 -30.65
N TYR A 35 3.96 11.05 -30.34
CA TYR A 35 3.34 11.32 -29.03
C TYR A 35 4.10 10.69 -27.85
N ALA A 36 4.73 9.53 -28.06
CA ALA A 36 5.53 8.84 -27.04
C ALA A 36 6.71 9.67 -26.49
N LYS A 37 7.19 10.66 -27.26
CA LYS A 37 8.25 11.60 -26.84
C LYS A 37 7.78 12.61 -25.80
N TYR A 38 6.48 12.84 -25.72
CA TYR A 38 5.90 13.87 -24.87
C TYR A 38 5.24 13.27 -23.62
N ALA A 39 4.94 14.14 -22.67
CA ALA A 39 4.03 13.87 -21.56
C ALA A 39 2.87 14.85 -21.71
N ILE A 40 1.65 14.33 -21.80
CA ILE A 40 0.44 15.13 -22.00
C ILE A 40 -0.32 15.15 -20.68
N VAL A 41 -0.65 16.35 -20.21
CA VAL A 41 -1.37 16.58 -18.97
C VAL A 41 -2.54 17.49 -19.28
N PHE A 42 -3.74 17.08 -18.89
CA PHE A 42 -4.96 17.87 -18.99
C PHE A 42 -5.27 18.44 -17.61
N ALA A 43 -5.31 19.76 -17.49
CA ALA A 43 -5.58 20.42 -16.23
C ALA A 43 -6.48 21.64 -16.43
N THR A 44 -7.35 21.92 -15.46
CA THR A 44 -8.33 23.03 -15.51
C THR A 44 -7.84 24.26 -14.73
N PHE A 45 -6.53 24.36 -14.47
CA PHE A 45 -5.97 25.48 -13.71
C PHE A 45 -5.96 26.77 -14.54
N PRO A 46 -6.24 27.93 -13.93
CA PRO A 46 -6.18 29.21 -14.64
C PRO A 46 -4.73 29.52 -15.04
N GLU A 47 -4.51 29.75 -16.34
CA GLU A 47 -3.18 29.96 -16.95
C GLU A 47 -2.43 31.15 -16.34
N ASN A 48 -3.15 32.14 -15.81
CA ASN A 48 -2.58 33.34 -15.21
C ASN A 48 -1.96 33.10 -13.82
N GLN A 49 -2.23 31.96 -13.18
CA GLN A 49 -1.79 31.67 -11.81
C GLN A 49 -0.84 30.48 -11.72
N PHE A 50 -0.84 29.58 -12.70
CA PHE A 50 -0.03 28.36 -12.68
C PHE A 50 0.81 28.23 -13.93
N THR A 51 2.12 28.09 -13.75
CA THR A 51 3.01 27.74 -14.85
C THR A 51 2.91 26.24 -15.14
N VAL A 52 3.36 25.84 -16.34
CA VAL A 52 3.45 24.42 -16.71
C VAL A 52 4.31 23.61 -15.72
N PHE A 53 5.32 24.24 -15.12
CA PHE A 53 6.17 23.58 -14.12
C PHE A 53 5.39 23.29 -12.83
N ASP A 54 4.60 24.26 -12.37
CA ASP A 54 3.77 24.09 -11.17
C ASP A 54 2.77 22.96 -11.37
N ILE A 55 2.10 22.91 -12.52
CA ILE A 55 1.17 21.84 -12.86
C ILE A 55 1.88 20.48 -12.83
N LEU A 56 3.07 20.37 -13.43
CA LEU A 56 3.84 19.13 -13.41
C LEU A 56 4.30 18.73 -12.00
N GLU A 57 4.59 19.69 -11.13
CA GLU A 57 4.94 19.44 -9.74
C GLU A 57 3.75 18.92 -8.94
N TRP A 58 2.58 19.53 -9.10
CA TRP A 58 1.32 19.01 -8.55
C TRP A 58 1.04 17.57 -9.01
N TYR A 59 1.25 17.29 -10.29
CA TYR A 59 1.12 15.93 -10.81
C TYR A 59 2.16 14.95 -10.21
N ARG A 60 3.38 15.39 -9.90
CA ARG A 60 4.36 14.56 -9.17
C ARG A 60 3.89 14.25 -7.76
N ILE A 61 3.29 15.21 -7.05
CA ILE A 61 2.74 15.02 -5.71
C ILE A 61 1.61 13.99 -5.75
N LEU A 62 0.69 14.10 -6.72
CA LEU A 62 -0.38 13.10 -6.91
C LEU A 62 0.18 11.68 -7.08
N TRP A 63 1.27 11.53 -7.84
CA TRP A 63 1.96 10.25 -7.98
C TRP A 63 2.55 9.74 -6.66
N GLN A 64 3.11 10.62 -5.83
CA GLN A 64 3.59 10.22 -4.49
C GLN A 64 2.44 9.76 -3.60
N ILE A 65 1.29 10.43 -3.67
CA ILE A 65 0.07 10.04 -2.95
C ILE A 65 -0.42 8.67 -3.42
N GLU A 66 -0.49 8.43 -4.73
CA GLU A 66 -0.87 7.13 -5.27
C GLU A 66 0.08 6.02 -4.82
N LEU A 67 1.40 6.29 -4.86
CA LEU A 67 2.39 5.36 -4.36
C LEU A 67 2.18 5.08 -2.86
N ALA A 68 1.94 6.11 -2.04
CA ALA A 68 1.60 5.98 -0.62
C ALA A 68 0.40 5.04 -0.40
N PHE A 69 -0.69 5.26 -1.14
CA PHE A 69 -1.88 4.39 -1.08
C PHE A 69 -1.62 2.97 -1.55
N LYS A 70 -0.79 2.77 -2.58
CA LYS A 70 -0.35 1.42 -2.98
C LYS A 70 0.41 0.74 -1.84
N ARG A 71 1.25 1.49 -1.12
CA ARG A 71 1.97 0.98 0.07
C ARG A 71 1.03 0.52 1.14
N PHE A 72 0.09 1.39 1.46
CA PHE A 72 -0.86 1.18 2.52
C PHE A 72 -1.72 -0.04 2.22
N LYS A 73 -2.23 -0.17 0.99
CA LYS A 73 -2.99 -1.34 0.54
C LYS A 73 -2.22 -2.66 0.74
N GLN A 74 -0.92 -2.68 0.46
CA GLN A 74 -0.09 -3.87 0.62
C GLN A 74 0.17 -4.21 2.10
N ILE A 75 0.47 -3.22 2.95
CA ILE A 75 0.87 -3.43 4.35
C ILE A 75 -0.34 -3.67 5.27
N ALA A 76 -1.36 -2.83 5.16
CA ALA A 76 -2.51 -2.85 6.07
C ALA A 76 -3.73 -3.59 5.48
N GLN A 77 -3.57 -4.25 4.32
CA GLN A 77 -4.61 -5.02 3.64
C GLN A 77 -5.94 -4.23 3.57
N PHE A 78 -5.88 -2.96 3.14
CA PHE A 78 -7.04 -2.09 3.06
C PHE A 78 -8.18 -2.62 2.17
N GLY A 79 -7.91 -3.64 1.34
CA GLY A 79 -8.91 -4.28 0.49
C GLY A 79 -9.91 -5.16 1.24
N TYR A 80 -9.63 -5.58 2.48
CA TYR A 80 -10.58 -6.34 3.29
C TYR A 80 -11.37 -5.40 4.21
N LEU A 81 -12.57 -5.05 3.77
CA LEU A 81 -13.54 -4.24 4.50
C LEU A 81 -14.65 -5.16 5.02
N PRO A 82 -14.67 -5.49 6.32
CA PRO A 82 -15.48 -6.60 6.82
C PRO A 82 -16.98 -6.30 6.99
N LYS A 83 -17.54 -5.19 6.46
CA LYS A 83 -18.87 -4.72 6.87
C LYS A 83 -19.66 -4.02 5.76
N TYR A 84 -20.99 -4.16 5.85
CA TYR A 84 -21.99 -3.56 4.95
C TYR A 84 -22.51 -2.19 5.44
N ASP A 85 -22.08 -1.76 6.62
CA ASP A 85 -22.47 -0.48 7.23
C ASP A 85 -21.40 0.59 6.99
N ASP A 86 -21.83 1.79 6.57
CA ASP A 86 -20.95 2.88 6.13
C ASP A 86 -20.08 3.41 7.28
N ASP A 87 -20.65 3.58 8.47
CA ASP A 87 -19.93 4.15 9.61
C ASP A 87 -18.94 3.17 10.20
N SER A 88 -19.32 1.90 10.24
CA SER A 88 -18.40 0.83 10.58
C SER A 88 -17.24 0.70 9.58
N SER A 89 -17.51 0.93 8.29
CA SER A 89 -16.52 0.90 7.21
C SER A 89 -15.52 2.05 7.32
N LYS A 90 -16.02 3.27 7.58
CA LYS A 90 -15.18 4.45 7.85
C LYS A 90 -14.29 4.24 9.07
N SER A 91 -14.87 3.76 10.17
CA SER A 91 -14.12 3.49 11.42
C SER A 91 -13.00 2.48 11.21
N TRP A 92 -13.26 1.41 10.43
CA TRP A 92 -12.26 0.42 10.05
C TRP A 92 -11.13 1.01 9.20
N LEU A 93 -11.50 1.84 8.21
CA LEU A 93 -10.55 2.54 7.35
C LEU A 93 -9.65 3.49 8.15
N TYR A 94 -10.26 4.33 9.01
CA TYR A 94 -9.54 5.27 9.85
C TYR A 94 -8.63 4.57 10.86
N GLY A 95 -9.07 3.47 11.46
CA GLY A 95 -8.24 2.67 12.37
C GLY A 95 -6.98 2.13 11.68
N LYS A 96 -7.14 1.57 10.46
CA LYS A 96 -6.00 1.11 9.66
C LYS A 96 -5.08 2.25 9.25
N LEU A 97 -5.64 3.39 8.83
CA LEU A 97 -4.86 4.58 8.46
C LEU A 97 -4.05 5.10 9.66
N PHE A 98 -4.68 5.18 10.82
CA PHE A 98 -4.04 5.59 12.07
C PHE A 98 -2.88 4.65 12.44
N ALA A 99 -3.06 3.33 12.36
CA ALA A 99 -2.01 2.37 12.66
C ALA A 99 -0.80 2.50 11.74
N VAL A 100 -1.02 2.76 10.44
CA VAL A 100 0.06 2.98 9.48
C VAL A 100 0.80 4.29 9.76
N LEU A 101 0.07 5.39 9.97
CA LEU A 101 0.67 6.69 10.30
C LEU A 101 1.44 6.64 11.63
N LEU A 102 0.92 5.94 12.62
CA LEU A 102 1.62 5.71 13.89
C LEU A 102 2.93 4.96 13.67
N THR A 103 2.93 3.95 12.81
CA THR A 103 4.13 3.20 12.45
C THR A 103 5.18 4.09 11.79
N GLU A 104 4.77 4.96 10.86
CA GLU A 104 5.68 5.94 10.24
C GLU A 104 6.30 6.87 11.28
N ARG A 105 5.49 7.40 12.20
CA ARG A 105 5.98 8.23 13.31
C ARG A 105 6.95 7.49 14.23
N LEU A 106 6.69 6.22 14.53
CA LEU A 106 7.60 5.39 15.34
C LEU A 106 8.93 5.13 14.64
N ILE A 107 8.92 4.94 13.32
CA ILE A 107 10.16 4.79 12.53
C ILE A 107 10.99 6.06 12.58
N ASP A 108 10.34 7.22 12.44
CA ASP A 108 11.04 8.51 12.48
C ASP A 108 11.59 8.80 13.87
N PHE A 109 10.86 8.43 14.93
CA PHE A 109 11.36 8.47 16.29
C PHE A 109 12.55 7.52 16.51
N ALA A 110 12.47 6.28 16.00
CA ALA A 110 13.55 5.29 16.14
C ALA A 110 14.83 5.69 15.37
N LYS A 111 14.71 6.40 14.25
CA LYS A 111 15.88 6.99 13.56
C LYS A 111 16.59 8.04 14.42
N SER A 112 15.86 8.68 15.33
CA SER A 112 16.39 9.71 16.23
C SER A 112 17.07 9.14 17.49
N PHE A 113 17.00 7.82 17.75
CA PHE A 113 17.41 7.25 19.04
C PHE A 113 17.99 5.82 18.93
N PRO A 114 19.23 5.52 19.39
CA PRO A 114 20.27 6.40 19.93
C PRO A 114 21.20 6.99 18.84
N PRO A 115 21.80 8.19 19.06
CA PRO A 115 22.60 8.91 18.05
C PRO A 115 23.96 8.28 17.69
N TRP A 116 24.41 7.19 18.35
CA TRP A 116 25.80 6.72 18.24
C TRP A 116 26.01 5.32 17.61
N ASP A 117 24.99 4.70 17.00
CA ASP A 117 25.14 3.37 16.38
C ASP A 117 24.89 3.36 14.86
N THR A 118 25.44 4.35 14.13
CA THR A 118 25.55 4.28 12.66
C THR A 118 26.80 3.51 12.21
N LEU A 119 27.22 2.47 12.93
CA LEU A 119 28.32 1.58 12.54
C LEU A 119 27.92 0.56 11.46
N CYS A 120 26.72 0.67 10.89
CA CYS A 120 26.36 -0.12 9.72
C CYS A 120 26.99 0.53 8.46
N SER A 121 28.30 0.31 8.29
CA SER A 121 29.12 0.70 7.12
C SER A 121 28.68 0.07 5.78
N SER A 122 27.61 -0.73 5.81
CA SER A 122 26.99 -1.32 4.63
C SER A 122 26.23 -0.25 3.84
N GLN A 123 26.77 0.14 2.68
CA GLN A 123 26.14 0.94 1.61
C GLN A 123 24.89 0.27 0.97
N ARG A 124 24.15 -0.57 1.70
CA ARG A 124 22.90 -1.14 1.21
C ARG A 124 21.84 -0.05 1.30
N THR A 125 21.21 0.28 0.17
CA THR A 125 20.02 1.13 0.12
C THR A 125 18.95 0.55 1.04
N GLN A 126 18.77 1.16 2.21
CA GLN A 126 17.76 0.72 3.16
C GLN A 126 16.38 1.03 2.59
N SER A 127 15.63 -0.01 2.27
CA SER A 127 14.28 0.13 1.75
C SER A 127 13.36 0.65 2.86
N GLN A 128 12.83 1.86 2.69
CA GLN A 128 11.81 2.44 3.58
C GLN A 128 10.62 1.49 3.75
N TRP A 129 10.33 0.70 2.73
CA TRP A 129 9.30 -0.33 2.74
C TRP A 129 9.57 -1.47 3.70
N SER A 130 10.79 -2.01 3.71
CA SER A 130 11.13 -3.11 4.61
C SER A 130 11.06 -2.67 6.08
N LYS A 131 11.49 -1.44 6.36
CA LYS A 131 11.35 -0.82 7.69
C LYS A 131 9.88 -0.66 8.09
N LEU A 132 9.07 -0.12 7.18
CA LEU A 132 7.66 0.12 7.42
C LEU A 132 6.90 -1.18 7.69
N THR A 133 7.10 -2.18 6.83
CA THR A 133 6.49 -3.51 7.03
C THR A 133 6.94 -4.13 8.35
N PHE A 134 8.24 -4.12 8.66
CA PHE A 134 8.76 -4.66 9.91
C PHE A 134 8.15 -3.98 11.14
N MET A 135 8.17 -2.65 11.18
CA MET A 135 7.63 -1.89 12.31
C MET A 135 6.12 -2.04 12.43
N PHE A 136 5.40 -2.09 11.31
CA PHE A 136 3.95 -2.32 11.31
C PHE A 136 3.62 -3.68 11.93
N HIS A 137 4.40 -4.73 11.64
CA HIS A 137 4.27 -6.02 12.30
C HIS A 137 4.52 -5.94 13.81
N GLN A 138 5.49 -5.14 14.28
CA GLN A 138 5.71 -4.97 15.72
C GLN A 138 4.54 -4.25 16.39
N VAL A 139 4.01 -3.18 15.78
CA VAL A 139 2.82 -2.47 16.28
C VAL A 139 1.62 -3.42 16.32
N LYS A 140 1.40 -4.21 15.27
CA LYS A 140 0.34 -5.21 15.21
C LYS A 140 0.47 -6.24 16.36
N ARG A 141 1.68 -6.72 16.64
CA ARG A 141 1.93 -7.65 17.76
C ARG A 141 1.61 -7.05 19.12
N VAL A 142 1.86 -5.75 19.31
CA VAL A 142 1.52 -5.05 20.56
C VAL A 142 0.00 -4.92 20.70
N ILE A 143 -0.70 -4.62 19.61
CA ILE A 143 -2.16 -4.45 19.60
C ILE A 143 -2.89 -5.79 19.77
N GLU A 144 -2.47 -6.85 19.07
CA GLU A 144 -3.14 -8.16 19.10
C GLU A 144 -2.83 -8.98 20.35
N SER A 145 -1.89 -8.54 21.18
CA SER A 145 -1.34 -9.23 22.34
C SER A 145 -0.69 -10.59 22.00
N ALA A 146 0.59 -10.74 22.32
CA ALA A 146 1.27 -12.03 22.28
C ALA A 146 0.79 -12.87 23.47
N LEU A 147 -0.38 -13.49 23.36
CA LEU A 147 -0.79 -14.49 24.34
C LEU A 147 0.22 -15.64 24.25
N LEU A 148 1.00 -15.84 25.32
CA LEU A 148 1.83 -17.03 25.48
C LEU A 148 0.94 -18.26 25.28
N LEU A 149 1.38 -19.18 24.41
CA LEU A 149 0.60 -20.38 24.08
C LEU A 149 0.15 -21.14 25.34
N GLN A 150 1.01 -21.19 26.37
CA GLN A 150 0.68 -21.77 27.68
C GLN A 150 -0.51 -21.08 28.37
N LYS A 151 -0.57 -19.74 28.32
CA LYS A 151 -1.66 -18.96 28.90
C LYS A 151 -2.95 -19.13 28.09
N VAL A 152 -2.86 -19.24 26.77
CA VAL A 152 -4.00 -19.55 25.89
C VAL A 152 -4.57 -20.92 26.21
N LEU A 153 -3.73 -21.93 26.32
CA LEU A 153 -4.16 -23.30 26.61
C LEU A 153 -4.79 -23.41 28.01
N TYR A 154 -4.20 -22.74 29.01
CA TYR A 154 -4.75 -22.73 30.37
C TYR A 154 -6.11 -21.99 30.47
N SER A 155 -6.32 -20.95 29.67
CA SER A 155 -7.56 -20.14 29.68
C SER A 155 -8.51 -20.48 28.52
N TRP A 156 -8.28 -21.60 27.83
CA TRP A 156 -8.97 -21.93 26.58
C TRP A 156 -10.50 -21.92 26.73
N ASN A 157 -11.06 -22.53 27.77
CA ASN A 157 -12.51 -22.59 27.96
C ASN A 157 -13.14 -21.19 28.05
N GLY A 158 -12.49 -20.24 28.75
CA GLY A 158 -12.98 -18.86 28.84
C GLY A 158 -12.86 -18.09 27.52
N ILE A 159 -11.77 -18.34 26.78
CA ILE A 159 -11.55 -17.76 25.45
C ILE A 159 -12.56 -18.33 24.44
N ALA A 160 -12.77 -19.64 24.43
CA ALA A 160 -13.71 -20.33 23.56
C ALA A 160 -15.15 -19.85 23.80
N CYS A 161 -15.55 -19.66 25.06
CA CYS A 161 -16.85 -19.04 25.38
C CYS A 161 -16.96 -17.60 24.89
N SER A 162 -15.87 -16.81 24.93
CA SER A 162 -15.85 -15.42 24.46
C SER A 162 -15.80 -15.29 22.94
N LEU A 163 -15.20 -16.27 22.25
CA LEU A 163 -15.14 -16.38 20.79
C LEU A 163 -16.38 -17.07 20.20
N ALA A 164 -17.23 -17.68 21.03
CA ALA A 164 -18.44 -18.34 20.59
C ALA A 164 -19.35 -17.33 19.88
N GLU A 165 -19.77 -17.67 18.66
CA GLU A 165 -20.73 -16.85 17.93
C GLU A 165 -22.08 -16.86 18.66
N LYS A 166 -22.81 -15.74 18.60
CA LYS A 166 -24.19 -15.69 19.10
C LYS A 166 -25.03 -16.79 18.43
N PRO A 167 -25.98 -17.41 19.17
CA PRO A 167 -26.80 -18.49 18.61
C PRO A 167 -27.49 -18.02 17.32
N ARG A 168 -27.26 -18.75 16.24
CA ARG A 168 -27.85 -18.48 14.91
C ARG A 168 -28.99 -19.47 14.64
N THR A 169 -30.01 -19.01 13.93
CA THR A 169 -31.17 -19.83 13.51
C THR A 169 -30.87 -20.73 12.30
N ARG A 170 -29.74 -20.53 11.61
CA ARG A 170 -29.29 -21.35 10.47
C ARG A 170 -28.21 -22.33 10.91
N ASN A 171 -28.40 -23.61 10.60
CA ASN A 171 -27.41 -24.66 10.90
C ASN A 171 -26.10 -24.44 10.13
N MET A 172 -24.99 -24.59 10.85
CA MET A 172 -23.64 -24.46 10.31
C MET A 172 -23.29 -25.70 9.49
N GLN A 173 -22.75 -25.53 8.28
CA GLN A 173 -22.47 -26.65 7.36
C GLN A 173 -21.49 -27.70 7.93
N LEU A 174 -20.69 -27.33 8.93
CA LEU A 174 -19.74 -28.20 9.61
C LEU A 174 -20.39 -29.23 10.56
N SER A 175 -21.66 -29.06 10.98
CA SER A 175 -22.34 -30.06 11.82
C SER A 175 -22.44 -31.42 11.13
N LYS A 176 -22.52 -31.43 9.79
CA LYS A 176 -22.59 -32.65 8.97
C LYS A 176 -21.35 -33.55 9.07
N TYR A 177 -20.22 -33.03 9.55
CA TYR A 177 -18.95 -33.77 9.57
C TYR A 177 -18.56 -34.28 10.97
N PHE A 178 -19.21 -33.79 12.03
CA PHE A 178 -18.89 -34.14 13.43
C PHE A 178 -19.91 -35.10 14.07
N GLU A 179 -20.91 -35.58 13.32
CA GLU A 179 -21.91 -36.56 13.80
C GLU A 179 -21.45 -38.03 13.70
N PHE A 180 -20.16 -38.29 13.48
CA PHE A 180 -19.57 -39.63 13.45
C PHE A 180 -18.53 -39.82 14.56
N THR A 181 -18.98 -39.82 15.81
CA THR A 181 -18.34 -40.42 17.00
C THR A 181 -19.41 -40.63 18.05
#